data_AF-T1B827-F1
#
_entry.id   AF-T1B827-F1
#
_cell.length_a   1.000
_cell.length_b   1.000
_cell.length_c   1.000
_cell.angle_alpha   90.00
_cell.angle_beta   90.00
_cell.angle_gamma   90.00
#
_symmetry.space_group_name_H-M   'P 1'
#
loop_
_entity.id
_entity.type
_entity.pdbx_description
1 polymer ?
#
loop_
_entity_poly.entity_id
_entity_poly.type
_entity_poly.pdbx_seq_one_letter_code
_entity_poly.pdbx_strand_id
1 'polypeptide(L)'
;SLDADSGAYVFVVRAGKVAKAPVVTGLSSDTWQAISKGLRTGDEVVSGPYQTLHALTAGEAVQIEKPKPAATRPKDSNSVTISAS
;
A
#
# COMPACT_ATOMS: atom_id res chain seq x y z
N SER A 1 13.52 -1.48 25.00
CA SER A 1 12.20 -1.74 24.38
C SER A 1 12.45 -1.78 22.89
N LEU A 2 12.26 -2.91 22.22
CA LEU A 2 12.37 -3.00 20.76
C LEU A 2 10.96 -2.67 20.25
N ASP A 3 10.80 -1.47 19.69
CA ASP A 3 9.50 -0.91 19.36
C ASP A 3 8.70 -1.83 18.43
N ALA A 4 7.40 -1.92 18.70
CA ALA A 4 6.39 -2.53 17.84
C ALA A 4 6.31 -1.86 16.44
N ASP A 5 7.16 -0.87 16.16
CA ASP A 5 7.26 -0.08 14.93
C ASP A 5 8.34 -0.60 13.95
N SER A 6 9.03 -1.70 14.26
CA SER A 6 10.09 -2.25 13.38
C SER A 6 9.56 -3.01 12.14
N GLY A 7 8.24 -3.00 11.91
CA GLY A 7 7.58 -3.72 10.82
C GLY A 7 7.37 -2.89 9.56
N ALA A 8 7.12 -3.56 8.44
CA ALA A 8 6.71 -2.88 7.21
C ALA A 8 5.41 -2.09 7.42
N TYR A 9 5.32 -0.91 6.82
CA TYR A 9 4.11 -0.09 6.86
C TYR A 9 3.86 0.57 5.50
N VAL A 10 2.62 0.98 5.28
CA VAL A 10 2.25 1.89 4.20
C VAL A 10 1.56 3.11 4.80
N PHE A 11 1.53 4.19 4.04
CA PHE A 11 0.72 5.36 4.39
C PHE A 11 -0.68 5.20 3.81
N VAL A 12 -1.69 5.50 4.63
CA VAL A 12 -3.10 5.53 4.23
C VAL A 12 -3.72 6.87 4.56
N VAL A 13 -4.74 7.28 3.80
CA VAL A 13 -5.50 8.50 4.09
C VAL A 13 -6.68 8.17 4.99
N ARG A 14 -6.78 8.87 6.12
CA ARG A 14 -7.91 8.81 7.06
C ARG A 14 -8.35 10.22 7.37
N ALA A 15 -9.59 10.56 7.00
CA ALA A 15 -10.16 11.90 7.21
C ALA A 15 -9.23 13.04 6.69
N GLY A 16 -8.64 12.85 5.51
CA GLY A 16 -7.75 13.85 4.87
C GLY A 16 -6.35 13.95 5.46
N LYS A 17 -5.99 13.07 6.40
CA LYS A 17 -4.66 13.01 7.01
C LYS A 17 -3.98 11.69 6.74
N VAL A 18 -2.65 11.72 6.67
CA VAL A 18 -1.84 10.52 6.53
C VAL A 18 -1.75 9.77 7.85
N ALA A 19 -1.91 8.45 7.81
CA ALA A 19 -1.64 7.56 8.93
C ALA A 19 -0.73 6.41 8.48
N LYS A 20 0.18 5.98 9.36
CA LYS A 20 0.94 4.74 9.15
C LYS A 20 0.00 3.55 9.42
N ALA A 21 -0.09 2.65 8.46
CA ALA A 21 -0.77 1.37 8.61
C ALA A 21 0.29 0.25 8.60
N PRO A 22 0.51 -0.47 9.71
CA PRO A 22 1.40 -1.61 9.73
C PRO A 22 0.84 -2.71 8.83
N VAL A 23 1.71 -3.33 8.03
CA VAL A 23 1.33 -4.36 7.07
C VAL A 23 2.21 -5.59 7.20
N VAL A 24 1.66 -6.73 6.78
CA VAL A 24 2.45 -7.95 6.58
C VAL A 24 2.67 -8.12 5.09
N THR A 25 3.92 -8.01 4.67
CA THR A 25 4.33 -8.26 3.28
C THR A 25 4.39 -9.75 3.00
N GLY A 26 4.12 -10.13 1.75
CA GLY A 26 4.25 -11.48 1.23
C GLY A 26 5.26 -11.56 0.09
N LEU A 27 4.94 -12.34 -0.94
CA LEU A 27 5.78 -12.50 -2.12
C LEU A 27 6.09 -11.16 -2.78
N SER A 28 7.34 -11.01 -3.19
CA SER A 28 7.85 -9.81 -3.86
C SER A 28 8.43 -10.20 -5.22
N SER A 29 8.42 -9.24 -6.13
CA SER A 29 9.10 -9.28 -7.43
C SER A 29 9.66 -7.88 -7.69
N ASP A 30 10.36 -7.70 -8.80
CA ASP A 30 11.03 -6.42 -9.12
C ASP A 30 10.08 -5.21 -9.13
N THR A 31 8.79 -5.44 -9.42
CA THR A 31 7.78 -4.39 -9.60
C THR A 31 6.57 -4.51 -8.69
N TRP A 32 6.43 -5.62 -7.96
CA TRP A 32 5.23 -5.91 -7.17
C TRP A 32 5.58 -6.46 -5.80
N GLN A 33 4.87 -5.97 -4.78
CA GLN A 33 4.96 -6.46 -3.41
C GLN A 33 3.55 -6.86 -2.96
N ALA A 34 3.36 -8.14 -2.64
CA ALA A 34 2.09 -8.60 -2.08
C ALA A 34 1.95 -8.10 -0.63
N ILE A 35 0.75 -7.62 -0.29
CA ILE A 35 0.34 -7.30 1.09
C ILE A 35 -0.70 -8.33 1.51
N SER A 36 -0.38 -9.11 2.54
CA SER A 36 -1.23 -10.21 3.00
C SER A 36 -2.18 -9.82 4.13
N LYS A 37 -1.79 -8.83 4.96
CA LYS A 37 -2.57 -8.31 6.11
C LYS A 37 -2.25 -6.83 6.36
N GLY A 38 -3.15 -6.16 7.07
CA GLY A 38 -2.94 -4.78 7.57
C GLY A 38 -3.73 -3.71 6.83
N LEU A 39 -4.38 -4.05 5.71
CA LEU A 39 -5.26 -3.15 4.95
C LEU A 39 -6.68 -3.71 4.87
N ARG A 40 -7.65 -2.82 4.70
CA ARG A 40 -9.05 -3.14 4.50
C ARG A 40 -9.54 -2.63 3.13
N THR A 41 -10.58 -3.27 2.60
CA THR A 41 -11.24 -2.79 1.38
C THR A 41 -11.70 -1.34 1.57
N GLY A 42 -11.40 -0.49 0.59
CA GLY A 42 -11.70 0.94 0.64
C GLY A 42 -10.62 1.79 1.31
N ASP A 43 -9.53 1.18 1.83
CA ASP A 43 -8.38 1.94 2.29
C ASP A 43 -7.68 2.61 1.10
N GLU A 44 -7.51 3.92 1.21
CA GLU A 44 -6.77 4.70 0.22
C GLU A 44 -5.29 4.74 0.61
N VAL A 45 -4.48 4.02 -0.16
CA VAL A 45 -3.03 3.92 0.05
C VAL A 45 -2.33 5.07 -0.68
N VAL A 46 -1.42 5.74 0.01
CA VAL A 46 -0.61 6.82 -0.58
C VAL A 46 0.52 6.20 -1.39
N SER A 47 0.63 6.59 -2.66
CA SER A 47 1.68 6.14 -3.58
C SER A 47 2.30 7.32 -4.32
N GLY A 48 3.61 7.27 -4.57
CA GLY A 48 4.33 8.35 -5.25
C GLY A 48 5.85 8.18 -5.19
N PRO A 49 6.62 9.21 -5.58
CA PRO A 49 8.07 9.19 -5.51
C PRO A 49 8.56 8.93 -4.08
N TYR A 50 9.62 8.12 -3.96
CA TYR A 50 10.19 7.75 -2.65
C TYR A 50 10.52 8.98 -1.79
N GLN A 51 11.13 10.02 -2.37
CA GLN A 51 11.52 11.22 -1.63
C GLN A 51 10.31 11.93 -1.00
N THR A 52 9.19 12.01 -1.73
CA THR A 52 7.95 12.59 -1.22
C THR A 52 7.40 11.76 -0.06
N LEU A 53 7.35 10.43 -0.22
CA LEU A 53 6.84 9.54 0.83
C LEU A 53 7.75 9.51 2.06
N HIS A 54 9.07 9.62 1.88
CA HIS A 54 10.04 9.61 2.96
C HIS A 54 9.98 10.88 3.82
N ALA A 55 9.56 12.00 3.24
CA ALA A 55 9.36 13.26 3.96
C ALA A 55 8.00 13.33 4.69
N LEU A 56 7.03 12.47 4.34
CA LEU A 56 5.70 12.49 4.95
C LEU A 56 5.74 12.12 6.42
N THR A 57 5.08 12.94 7.24
CA THR A 57 4.89 12.66 8.66
C THR A 57 3.46 12.20 8.94
N ALA A 58 3.30 11.25 9.87
CA ALA A 58 1.96 10.83 10.29
C ALA A 58 1.18 12.02 10.88
N GLY A 59 -0.09 12.16 10.49
CA GLY A 59 -0.97 13.26 10.88
C GLY A 59 -0.92 14.48 9.96
N GLU A 60 -0.01 14.49 8.98
CA GLU A 60 0.07 15.55 7.97
C GLU A 60 -1.16 15.53 7.06
N ALA A 61 -1.63 16.73 6.70
CA ALA A 61 -2.73 16.88 5.76
C ALA A 61 -2.24 16.60 4.35
N VAL A 62 -3.00 15.80 3.61
CA VAL A 62 -2.70 15.49 2.21
C VAL A 62 -3.88 15.82 1.33
N GLN A 63 -3.57 16.31 0.12
CA GLN A 63 -4.57 16.41 -0.93
C GLN A 63 -4.52 15.16 -1.79
N ILE A 64 -5.68 14.53 -1.93
CA ILE A 64 -5.86 13.41 -2.83
C ILE A 64 -5.98 13.98 -4.24
N GLU A 65 -4.92 13.86 -5.03
CA GLU A 65 -5.03 14.04 -6.47
C GLU A 65 -5.66 12.77 -7.06
N LYS A 66 -6.80 12.92 -7.75
CA LYS A 66 -7.41 11.79 -8.45
C LYS A 66 -6.41 11.25 -9.47
N PRO A 67 -6.13 9.93 -9.49
CA PRO A 67 -5.17 9.38 -10.42
C PRO A 67 -5.61 9.72 -11.85
N LYS A 68 -4.69 10.29 -12.62
CA LYS A 68 -4.85 10.36 -14.08
C LYS A 68 -5.03 8.91 -14.55
N PRO A 69 -6.04 8.59 -15.38
CA PRO A 69 -6.31 7.22 -15.79
C PRO A 69 -5.01 6.60 -16.31
N ALA A 70 -4.51 5.58 -15.60
CA ALA A 70 -3.42 4.78 -16.12
C ALA A 70 -3.93 4.16 -17.42
N ALA A 71 -3.21 4.37 -18.52
CA ALA A 71 -3.51 3.73 -19.79
C ALA A 71 -3.75 2.22 -19.56
N THR A 72 -4.89 1.75 -20.03
CA THR A 72 -5.49 0.42 -19.92
C THR A 72 -4.51 -0.71 -19.54
N ARG A 73 -4.70 -1.32 -18.37
CA ARG A 73 -4.13 -2.64 -18.07
C ARG A 73 -5.03 -3.72 -18.70
N PRO A 74 -4.50 -4.72 -19.42
CA PRO A 74 -5.30 -5.78 -20.01
C PRO A 74 -5.99 -6.63 -18.94
N LYS A 75 -7.15 -7.17 -19.32
CA LYS A 75 -8.08 -7.96 -18.51
C LYS A 75 -7.68 -9.42 -18.60
N ASP A 76 -6.74 -9.85 -17.76
CA ASP A 76 -6.41 -11.26 -17.59
C ASP A 76 -6.64 -11.65 -16.13
N SER A 77 -7.92 -11.85 -15.83
CA SER A 77 -8.35 -12.65 -14.70
C SER A 77 -8.21 -14.11 -15.11
N ASN A 78 -7.18 -14.80 -14.60
CA ASN A 78 -7.22 -16.24 -14.45
C ASN A 78 -6.37 -16.65 -13.24
N SER A 79 -6.97 -16.64 -12.06
CA SER A 79 -6.36 -17.20 -10.85
C SER A 79 -6.32 -18.72 -10.98
N VAL A 80 -5.11 -19.30 -11.05
CA VAL A 80 -4.91 -20.75 -11.02
C VAL A 80 -4.90 -21.23 -9.57
N THR A 81 -5.84 -22.11 -9.22
CA THR A 81 -5.85 -22.82 -7.93
C THR A 81 -4.85 -23.97 -8.00
N ILE A 82 -3.88 -24.00 -7.08
CA ILE A 82 -2.98 -25.14 -6.90
C ILE A 82 -3.44 -25.92 -5.68
N SER A 83 -3.83 -27.17 -5.87
CA SER A 83 -4.10 -28.11 -4.77
C SER A 83 -2.80 -28.87 -4.48
N ALA A 84 -2.35 -28.84 -3.23
CA ALA A 84 -1.26 -29.70 -2.78
C ALA A 84 -1.85 -31.04 -2.29
N SER A 85 -1.27 -32.15 -2.77
CA SER A 85 -1.57 -33.52 -2.36
C SER A 85 -0.90 -33.89 -1.03
#